data_AF-A0A2E6U0S9-F1
#
_entry.id   AF-A0A2E6U0S9-F1
#
_cell.length_a   1.000
_cell.length_b   1.000
_cell.length_c   1.000
_cell.angle_alpha   90.00
_cell.angle_beta   90.00
_cell.angle_gamma   90.00
#
_symmetry.space_group_name_H-M   'P 1'
#
loop_
_entity.id
_entity.type
_entity.pdbx_description
1 polymer ?
#
loop_
_entity_poly.entity_id
_entity_poly.type
_entity_poly.pdbx_seq_one_letter_code
_entity_poly.pdbx_strand_id
1 'polypeptide(L)'
;MHRHQNQEFKDTPHHGAYSNKISRIGVKMDTLEYEFEGEVWLWSGKKTDWWFITMPQDMSDHAQHFTKHVRRGFKSLKVNARIGSSEWQTSMFPSKERKSYLLPIKKAIRDAEGVEVGKAKRVKVTVLGL
;
A
#
# COMPACT_ATOMS: atom_id res chain seq x y z
N MET A 1 35.90 -17.23 3.98
CA MET A 1 35.32 -15.90 4.25
C MET A 1 34.72 -15.43 2.92
N HIS A 2 33.42 -15.49 2.62
CA HIS A 2 32.27 -14.86 3.27
C HIS A 2 30.96 -15.56 2.85
N ARG A 3 29.99 -15.59 3.77
CA ARG A 3 28.64 -16.16 3.61
C ARG A 3 27.72 -15.30 2.73
N HIS A 4 26.83 -16.02 2.02
CA HIS A 4 25.43 -15.74 1.68
C HIS A 4 25.03 -14.33 1.20
N GLN A 5 24.51 -14.25 -0.03
CA GLN A 5 23.21 -13.61 -0.34
C GLN A 5 22.58 -14.25 -1.59
N ASN A 6 21.90 -15.39 -1.42
CA ASN A 6 20.85 -15.81 -2.34
C ASN A 6 19.52 -15.54 -1.65
N GLN A 7 18.78 -14.53 -2.12
CA GLN A 7 17.36 -14.43 -1.83
C GLN A 7 16.62 -14.23 -3.15
N GLU A 8 16.26 -15.37 -3.72
CA GLU A 8 15.42 -15.55 -4.87
C GLU A 8 14.01 -15.05 -4.52
N PHE A 9 13.67 -13.84 -4.94
CA PHE A 9 12.29 -13.33 -4.88
C PHE A 9 11.48 -14.09 -5.92
N LYS A 10 10.87 -15.20 -5.49
CA LYS A 10 9.97 -16.00 -6.33
C LYS A 10 8.78 -15.15 -6.75
N ASP A 11 8.67 -14.97 -8.06
CA ASP A 11 7.51 -14.42 -8.77
C ASP A 11 6.21 -15.05 -8.23
N THR A 12 5.48 -14.28 -7.42
CA THR A 12 4.14 -14.65 -6.99
C THR A 12 3.16 -13.96 -7.92
N PRO A 13 2.27 -14.69 -8.62
CA PRO A 13 1.30 -14.09 -9.53
C PRO A 13 0.23 -13.34 -8.73
N HIS A 14 0.36 -12.02 -8.63
CA HIS A 14 -0.63 -11.14 -7.99
C HIS A 14 -1.82 -10.90 -8.94
N HIS A 15 -2.80 -11.82 -8.96
CA HIS A 15 -4.15 -11.48 -9.43
C HIS A 15 -4.90 -10.76 -8.31
N GLY A 16 -4.62 -9.47 -8.13
CA GLY A 16 -5.44 -8.64 -7.26
C GLY A 16 -6.64 -8.05 -8.01
N ALA A 17 -7.77 -7.90 -7.33
CA ALA A 17 -8.97 -7.33 -7.90
C ALA A 17 -9.00 -5.81 -7.67
N TYR A 18 -9.31 -5.04 -8.71
CA TYR A 18 -9.58 -3.60 -8.61
C TYR A 18 -10.95 -3.29 -9.20
N SER A 19 -11.66 -2.32 -8.63
CA SER A 19 -12.97 -1.88 -9.09
C SER A 19 -13.03 -0.37 -9.14
N ASN A 20 -13.34 0.18 -10.31
CA ASN A 20 -13.69 1.60 -10.44
C ASN A 20 -15.16 1.77 -10.04
N LYS A 21 -15.44 2.22 -8.81
CA LYS A 21 -16.79 2.63 -8.42
C LYS A 21 -16.97 4.12 -8.67
N ILE A 22 -17.56 4.46 -9.82
CA ILE A 22 -18.12 5.80 -10.07
C ILE A 22 -19.49 5.83 -9.37
N SER A 23 -19.57 6.40 -8.16
CA SER A 23 -20.84 6.46 -7.41
C SER A 23 -21.72 7.60 -7.93
N ARG A 24 -22.95 7.24 -8.34
CA ARG A 24 -23.99 8.13 -8.89
C ARG A 24 -24.92 8.65 -7.79
N ILE A 25 -24.40 9.08 -6.63
CA ILE A 25 -25.21 9.68 -5.55
C ILE A 25 -24.41 10.78 -4.82
N GLY A 26 -24.78 12.04 -5.06
CA GLY A 26 -24.78 13.13 -4.06
C GLY A 26 -23.48 13.76 -3.56
N VAL A 27 -22.30 13.14 -3.67
CA VAL A 27 -21.01 13.79 -3.32
C VAL A 27 -19.95 13.32 -4.30
N LYS A 28 -19.43 14.23 -5.15
CA LYS A 28 -18.26 13.94 -5.99
C LYS A 28 -17.05 13.68 -5.09
N MET A 29 -16.69 12.42 -4.93
CA MET A 29 -15.34 12.02 -4.58
C MET A 29 -14.95 10.95 -5.59
N ASP A 30 -14.20 11.36 -6.61
CA ASP A 30 -13.47 10.42 -7.44
C ASP A 30 -12.53 9.66 -6.49
N THR A 31 -12.83 8.38 -6.23
CA THR A 31 -12.01 7.50 -5.38
C THR A 31 -11.66 6.25 -6.17
N LEU A 32 -10.48 5.69 -5.88
CA LEU A 32 -10.02 4.44 -6.48
C LEU A 32 -9.84 3.41 -5.36
N GLU A 33 -10.47 2.26 -5.53
CA GLU A 33 -10.44 1.18 -4.55
C GLU A 33 -9.59 0.01 -5.05
N TYR A 34 -8.71 -0.48 -4.17
CA TYR A 34 -7.80 -1.57 -4.44
C TYR A 34 -7.85 -2.58 -3.30
N GLU A 35 -7.87 -3.87 -3.62
CA GLU A 35 -7.76 -4.95 -2.64
C GLU A 35 -6.67 -5.93 -3.07
N PHE A 36 -5.71 -6.17 -2.18
CA PHE A 36 -4.56 -7.02 -2.48
C PHE A 36 -4.01 -7.69 -1.22
N GLU A 37 -3.24 -8.75 -1.41
CA GLU A 37 -2.38 -9.31 -0.38
C GLU A 37 -0.95 -8.81 -0.58
N GLY A 38 -0.31 -8.39 0.50
CA GLY A 38 1.07 -7.92 0.46
C GLY A 38 1.84 -8.32 1.70
N GLU A 39 3.12 -8.65 1.51
CA GLU A 39 4.02 -8.99 2.61
C GLU A 39 4.34 -7.75 3.45
N VAL A 40 4.26 -7.92 4.75
CA VAL A 40 4.66 -6.92 5.74
C VAL A 40 6.16 -6.96 5.91
N TRP A 41 6.83 -5.82 5.80
CA TRP A 41 8.27 -5.72 5.99
C TRP A 41 8.64 -4.54 6.88
N LEU A 42 9.82 -4.67 7.50
CA LEU A 42 10.38 -3.67 8.39
C LEU A 42 11.41 -2.81 7.65
N TRP A 43 11.23 -1.50 7.71
CA TRP A 43 12.30 -0.56 7.43
C TRP A 43 12.85 -0.04 8.75
N SER A 44 14.12 -0.33 9.03
CA SER A 44 14.81 0.16 10.23
C SER A 44 15.58 1.43 9.94
N GLY A 45 15.08 2.54 10.47
CA GLY A 45 15.78 3.83 10.44
C GLY A 45 16.65 4.04 11.69
N LYS A 46 17.56 5.01 11.65
CA LYS A 46 18.48 5.33 12.77
C LYS A 46 17.78 5.66 14.10
N LYS A 47 16.51 6.09 14.07
CA LYS A 47 15.74 6.53 15.25
C LYS A 47 14.39 5.84 15.41
N THR A 48 13.89 5.20 14.36
CA THR A 48 12.52 4.65 14.36
C THR A 48 12.38 3.58 13.29
N ASP A 49 11.66 2.53 13.66
CA ASP A 49 11.31 1.43 12.78
C ASP A 49 9.92 1.64 12.20
N TRP A 50 9.81 1.46 10.88
CA TRP A 50 8.56 1.60 10.14
C TRP A 50 8.16 0.26 9.55
N TRP A 51 6.88 -0.05 9.66
CA TRP A 51 6.32 -1.27 9.10
C TRP A 51 5.51 -0.92 7.87
N PHE A 52 5.78 -1.62 6.78
CA PHE A 52 5.20 -1.33 5.48
C PHE A 52 4.58 -2.57 4.86
N ILE A 53 3.55 -2.35 4.07
CA ILE A 53 3.10 -3.29 3.04
C ILE A 53 3.32 -2.61 1.68
N THR A 54 3.84 -3.36 0.72
CA THR A 54 4.04 -2.89 -0.66
C THR A 54 2.82 -3.23 -1.50
N MET A 55 2.30 -2.25 -2.21
CA MET A 55 1.24 -2.47 -3.20
C MET A 55 1.80 -3.23 -4.42
N PRO A 56 1.06 -4.16 -5.02
CA PRO A 56 1.42 -4.76 -6.30
C PRO A 56 1.70 -3.69 -7.37
N GLN A 57 2.70 -3.94 -8.23
CA GLN A 57 3.22 -2.93 -9.15
C GLN A 57 2.16 -2.50 -10.18
N ASP A 58 1.41 -3.45 -10.73
CA ASP A 58 0.31 -3.22 -11.66
C ASP A 58 -0.75 -2.25 -11.09
N MET A 59 -1.13 -2.46 -9.83
CA MET A 59 -2.08 -1.58 -9.15
C MET A 59 -1.48 -0.21 -8.85
N SER A 60 -0.20 -0.17 -8.47
CA SER A 60 0.54 1.07 -8.29
C SER A 60 0.62 1.88 -9.59
N ASP A 61 0.88 1.23 -10.72
CA ASP A 61 0.93 1.86 -12.04
C ASP A 61 -0.46 2.39 -12.44
N HIS A 62 -1.52 1.63 -12.18
CA HIS A 62 -2.91 2.08 -12.34
C HIS A 62 -3.19 3.32 -11.47
N ALA A 63 -2.88 3.27 -10.19
CA ALA A 63 -3.06 4.40 -9.27
C ALA A 63 -2.27 5.63 -9.74
N GLN A 64 -1.01 5.45 -10.18
CA GLN A 64 -0.22 6.54 -10.74
C GLN A 64 -0.87 7.12 -12.00
N HIS A 65 -1.38 6.30 -12.90
CA HIS A 65 -2.01 6.75 -14.13
C HIS A 65 -3.17 7.72 -13.85
N PHE A 66 -4.12 7.34 -13.00
CA PHE A 66 -5.32 8.15 -12.72
C PHE A 66 -5.05 9.36 -11.82
N THR A 67 -4.00 9.32 -11.01
CA THR A 67 -3.70 10.39 -10.06
C THR A 67 -2.66 11.40 -10.58
N LYS A 68 -2.08 11.17 -11.77
CA LYS A 68 -1.05 12.04 -12.36
C LYS A 68 -1.51 13.49 -12.51
N HIS A 69 -2.76 13.72 -12.89
CA HIS A 69 -3.31 15.05 -13.18
C HIS A 69 -3.66 15.85 -11.93
N VAL A 70 -3.88 15.17 -10.80
CA VAL A 70 -4.36 15.76 -9.54
C VAL A 70 -3.19 16.27 -8.68
N ARG A 71 -1.98 15.76 -8.89
CA ARG A 71 -0.86 15.97 -7.97
C ARG A 71 0.03 17.15 -8.35
N ARG A 72 -0.06 18.26 -7.61
CA ARG A 72 1.03 19.25 -7.47
C ARG A 72 1.95 18.83 -6.31
N GLY A 73 3.19 18.41 -6.59
CA GLY A 73 4.21 18.15 -5.56
C GLY A 73 4.46 16.68 -5.17
N PHE A 74 4.40 16.37 -3.87
CA PHE A 74 5.06 15.23 -3.16
C PHE A 74 4.78 13.77 -3.59
N LYS A 75 4.02 13.52 -4.67
CA LYS A 75 3.70 12.18 -5.20
C LYS A 75 3.19 11.16 -4.17
N SER A 76 2.70 11.58 -3.00
CA SER A 76 2.02 10.72 -2.03
C SER A 76 0.52 10.64 -2.33
N LEU A 77 -0.12 9.55 -1.92
CA LEU A 77 -1.57 9.34 -2.03
C LEU A 77 -2.19 9.43 -0.66
N LYS A 78 -3.18 10.31 -0.48
CA LYS A 78 -4.05 10.22 0.69
C LYS A 78 -4.97 9.03 0.51
N VAL A 79 -4.95 8.12 1.48
CA VAL A 79 -5.74 6.90 1.42
C VAL A 79 -6.48 6.63 2.72
N ASN A 80 -7.59 5.93 2.61
CA ASN A 80 -8.18 5.18 3.70
C ASN A 80 -7.80 3.70 3.53
N ALA A 81 -7.10 3.13 4.50
CA ALA A 81 -6.60 1.76 4.46
C ALA A 81 -7.31 0.88 5.48
N ARG A 82 -7.49 -0.40 5.16
CA ARG A 82 -8.13 -1.38 6.04
C ARG A 82 -7.40 -2.72 6.00
N ILE A 83 -7.20 -3.30 7.17
CA ILE A 83 -6.76 -4.69 7.39
C ILE A 83 -7.74 -5.30 8.37
N GLY A 84 -8.39 -6.41 7.98
CA GLY A 84 -9.38 -7.08 8.83
C GLY A 84 -10.50 -6.13 9.27
N SER A 85 -10.59 -5.88 10.58
CA SER A 85 -11.57 -4.98 11.19
C SER A 85 -11.07 -3.54 11.37
N SER A 86 -9.75 -3.34 11.27
CA SER A 86 -9.10 -2.07 11.54
C SER A 86 -9.00 -1.20 10.30
N GLU A 87 -9.46 0.04 10.40
CA GLU A 87 -9.44 1.04 9.34
C GLU A 87 -8.75 2.33 9.79
N TRP A 88 -7.92 2.92 8.93
CA TRP A 88 -7.22 4.15 9.24
C TRP A 88 -6.89 4.98 7.99
N GLN A 89 -6.94 6.30 8.14
CA GLN A 89 -6.41 7.22 7.13
C GLN A 89 -4.89 7.39 7.28
N THR A 90 -4.21 7.38 6.14
CA THR A 90 -2.77 7.59 6.04
C THR A 90 -2.37 8.08 4.64
N SER A 91 -1.07 8.28 4.44
CA SER A 91 -0.49 8.57 3.14
C SER A 91 0.33 7.38 2.65
N MET A 92 0.10 6.95 1.40
CA MET A 92 0.98 6.01 0.70
C MET A 92 2.06 6.77 -0.06
N PHE A 93 3.31 6.31 0.03
CA PHE A 93 4.47 6.99 -0.54
C PHE A 93 5.07 6.18 -1.69
N PRO A 94 5.48 6.82 -2.80
CA PRO A 94 6.13 6.11 -3.88
C PRO A 94 7.56 5.75 -3.47
N SER A 95 7.93 4.50 -3.65
CA SER A 95 9.31 4.04 -3.52
C SER A 95 9.98 3.99 -4.88
N LYS A 96 11.10 4.70 -5.04
CA LYS A 96 11.93 4.59 -6.26
C LYS A 96 12.58 3.21 -6.38
N GLU A 97 12.99 2.64 -5.25
CA GLU A 97 13.66 1.34 -5.18
C GLU A 97 12.71 0.20 -5.57
N ARG A 98 11.49 0.20 -5.02
CA ARG A 98 10.49 -0.85 -5.28
C ARG A 98 9.56 -0.54 -6.47
N LYS A 99 9.72 0.63 -7.09
CA LYS A 99 8.85 1.16 -8.16
C LYS A 99 7.35 1.05 -7.86
N SER A 100 6.98 1.13 -6.58
CA SER A 100 5.61 0.92 -6.11
C SER A 100 5.27 1.81 -4.91
N TYR A 101 3.99 1.89 -4.55
CA TYR A 101 3.53 2.56 -3.34
C TYR A 101 3.71 1.72 -2.08
N LEU A 102 4.19 2.37 -1.02
CA LEU A 102 4.36 1.82 0.31
C LEU A 102 3.26 2.32 1.23
N LEU A 103 2.57 1.40 1.90
CA LEU A 103 1.57 1.68 2.91
C LEU A 103 2.18 1.52 4.31
N PRO A 104 2.35 2.59 5.10
CA PRO A 104 2.76 2.46 6.49
C PRO A 104 1.64 1.88 7.36
N ILE A 105 2.01 0.97 8.26
CA ILE A 105 1.12 0.35 9.23
C ILE A 105 1.39 0.94 10.61
N LYS A 106 0.36 1.57 11.21
CA LYS A 106 0.47 2.15 12.56
C LYS A 106 0.57 1.05 13.61
N LYS A 107 1.27 1.33 14.70
CA LYS A 107 1.44 0.39 15.82
C LYS A 107 0.12 -0.21 16.31
N ALA A 108 -0.89 0.62 16.57
CA ALA A 108 -2.20 0.17 17.03
C ALA A 108 -2.89 -0.85 16.09
N ILE A 109 -2.69 -0.71 14.77
CA ILE A 109 -3.24 -1.63 13.78
C ILE A 109 -2.48 -2.95 13.80
N ARG A 110 -1.16 -2.90 13.99
CA ARG A 110 -0.35 -4.11 14.10
C ARG A 110 -0.73 -4.95 15.30
N ASP A 111 -0.93 -4.27 16.42
CA ASP A 111 -1.29 -4.90 17.69
C ASP A 111 -2.71 -5.50 17.62
N ALA A 112 -3.66 -4.81 16.96
CA ALA A 112 -5.04 -5.27 16.82
C ALA A 112 -5.21 -6.44 15.83
N GLU A 113 -4.52 -6.42 14.70
CA GLU A 113 -4.73 -7.38 13.60
C GLU A 113 -3.64 -8.47 13.52
N GLY A 114 -2.77 -8.56 14.53
CA GLY A 114 -1.68 -9.54 14.60
C GLY A 114 -0.77 -9.44 13.37
N VAL A 115 -0.27 -8.24 13.08
CA VAL A 115 0.59 -7.98 11.92
C VAL A 115 2.04 -8.32 12.26
N GLU A 116 2.63 -9.20 11.47
CA GLU A 116 3.99 -9.72 11.68
C GLU A 116 4.83 -9.52 10.42
N VAL A 117 6.13 -9.21 10.58
CA VAL A 117 7.08 -9.11 9.46
C VAL A 117 7.21 -10.47 8.76
N GLY A 118 7.29 -10.46 7.44
CA GLY A 118 7.41 -11.64 6.59
C GLY A 118 6.10 -12.39 6.36
N LYS A 119 4.97 -11.89 6.88
CA LYS A 119 3.64 -12.46 6.62
C LYS A 119 2.85 -11.57 5.66
N ALA A 120 2.12 -12.21 4.75
CA ALA A 120 1.16 -11.51 3.91
C ALA A 120 -0.09 -11.11 4.72
N LYS A 121 -0.61 -9.92 4.45
CA LYS A 121 -1.91 -9.46 4.95
C LYS A 121 -2.75 -8.94 3.80
N ARG A 122 -4.04 -9.26 3.85
CA ARG A 122 -5.02 -8.67 2.95
C ARG A 122 -5.29 -7.24 3.37
N VAL A 123 -5.11 -6.33 2.42
CA VAL A 123 -5.27 -4.90 2.60
C VAL A 123 -6.27 -4.40 1.58
N LYS A 124 -7.18 -3.55 2.05
CA LYS A 124 -8.03 -2.73 1.19
C LYS A 124 -7.58 -1.28 1.29
N VAL A 125 -7.39 -0.63 0.15
CA VAL A 125 -6.98 0.78 0.05
C VAL A 125 -7.99 1.54 -0.80
N THR A 126 -8.49 2.65 -0.26
CA THR A 126 -9.29 3.63 -0.99
C THR A 126 -8.50 4.91 -1.12
N VAL A 127 -8.15 5.29 -2.36
CA VAL A 127 -7.50 6.57 -2.66
C VAL A 127 -8.54 7.68 -2.59
N LEU A 128 -8.23 8.72 -1.82
CA LEU A 128 -9.13 9.84 -1.55
C LEU A 128 -8.69 11.10 -2.31
N GLY A 129 -9.66 11.89 -2.77
CA GLY A 129 -9.44 13.22 -3.33
C GLY A 129 -8.74 13.22 -4.68
N LEU A 130 -9.24 12.39 -5.61
CA LEU A 130 -8.89 12.47 -7.03
C LEU A 130 -9.56 13.68 -7.69
#